data_AF-A0A076LLJ1-F1
#
_entry.id   AF-A0A076LLJ1-F1
#
_cell.length_a   1.000
_cell.length_b   1.000
_cell.length_c   1.000
_cell.angle_alpha   90.00
_cell.angle_beta   90.00
_cell.angle_gamma   90.00
#
_symmetry.space_group_name_H-M   'P 1'
#
loop_
_entity.id
_entity.type
_entity.pdbx_description
1 polymer ?
#
loop_
_entity_poly.entity_id
_entity_poly.type
_entity_poly.pdbx_seq_one_letter_code
_entity_poly.pdbx_strand_id
1 'polypeptide(L)'
;MALGNDSQASYMNSVALGANSQTARVNSVSIGAPGSTRQLTHLSAGTQATDAVNVSQLRGYSRSLSNTERNDMQAANARLNRFGHAIEGRVNRLQQQMTDQHNESNGGIASVTAMADIPYTHRQTVSVGVGVANYQNANALAVGAQYQVTPHTDIRLASAWNSAEGDVVGAGIAYGW
;
A
#
# COMPACT_ATOMS: atom_id res chain seq x y z
N MET A 1 -12.69 53.74 -39.44
CA MET A 1 -12.12 53.63 -40.80
C MET A 1 -12.61 52.35 -41.44
N ALA A 2 -13.10 52.40 -42.67
CA ALA A 2 -13.64 51.23 -43.37
C ALA A 2 -12.84 51.01 -44.67
N LEU A 3 -12.26 49.82 -44.85
CA LEU A 3 -11.36 49.46 -45.94
C LEU A 3 -11.91 48.23 -46.67
N GLY A 4 -12.73 48.45 -47.69
CA GLY A 4 -13.36 47.40 -48.50
C GLY A 4 -14.79 47.76 -48.87
N ASN A 5 -15.28 47.23 -49.99
CA ASN A 5 -16.66 47.43 -50.43
C ASN A 5 -17.63 46.93 -49.34
N ASP A 6 -18.63 47.74 -49.00
CA ASP A 6 -19.64 47.48 -47.97
C ASP A 6 -19.08 47.21 -46.56
N SER A 7 -17.84 47.59 -46.29
CA SER A 7 -17.27 47.55 -44.94
C SER A 7 -17.84 48.68 -44.07
N GLN A 8 -18.12 48.39 -42.79
CA GLN A 8 -18.77 49.32 -41.86
C GLN A 8 -17.97 49.42 -40.56
N ALA A 9 -17.45 50.60 -40.27
CA ALA A 9 -16.69 50.89 -39.06
C ALA A 9 -17.44 51.88 -38.16
N SER A 10 -18.51 51.41 -37.52
CA SER A 10 -19.46 52.25 -36.77
C SER A 10 -19.03 52.59 -35.34
N TYR A 11 -17.89 52.07 -34.87
CA TYR A 11 -17.38 52.27 -33.51
C TYR A 11 -16.17 53.22 -33.47
N MET A 12 -16.05 54.01 -32.40
CA MET A 12 -14.92 54.95 -32.20
C MET A 12 -13.57 54.22 -32.24
N ASN A 13 -12.58 54.85 -32.87
CA ASN A 13 -11.22 54.32 -33.01
C ASN A 13 -11.19 52.85 -33.50
N SER A 14 -12.01 52.52 -34.51
CA SER A 14 -12.08 51.17 -35.07
C SER A 14 -11.78 51.11 -36.57
N VAL A 15 -11.35 49.93 -37.04
CA VAL A 15 -11.06 49.63 -38.44
C VAL A 15 -11.85 48.39 -38.89
N ALA A 16 -12.65 48.51 -39.95
CA ALA A 16 -13.23 47.36 -40.65
C ALA A 16 -12.39 47.07 -41.88
N LEU A 17 -11.77 45.89 -41.96
CA LEU A 17 -10.81 45.50 -43.00
C LEU A 17 -11.36 44.34 -43.84
N GLY A 18 -11.49 44.55 -45.14
CA GLY A 18 -12.06 43.60 -46.11
C GLY A 18 -13.52 43.89 -46.45
N ALA A 19 -13.96 43.43 -47.62
CA ALA A 19 -15.33 43.65 -48.08
C ALA A 19 -16.36 43.06 -47.09
N ASN A 20 -17.48 43.73 -46.86
CA ASN A 20 -18.52 43.32 -45.92
C ASN A 20 -18.08 43.18 -44.45
N SER A 21 -16.87 43.61 -44.06
CA SER A 21 -16.43 43.57 -42.67
C SER A 21 -17.17 44.59 -41.81
N GLN A 22 -17.49 44.24 -40.58
CA GLN A 22 -18.22 45.09 -39.64
C GLN A 22 -17.48 45.15 -38.30
N THR A 23 -17.22 46.34 -37.77
CA THR A 23 -16.67 46.47 -36.41
C THR A 23 -17.78 46.28 -35.38
N ALA A 24 -17.42 45.74 -34.20
CA ALA A 24 -18.37 45.46 -33.11
C ALA A 24 -17.99 46.10 -31.77
N ARG A 25 -16.82 46.77 -31.70
CA ARG A 25 -16.25 47.34 -30.48
C ARG A 25 -15.38 48.56 -30.79
N VAL A 26 -15.27 49.50 -29.85
CA VAL A 26 -14.29 50.59 -29.90
C VAL A 26 -12.86 50.05 -29.80
N ASN A 27 -11.86 50.78 -30.29
CA ASN A 27 -10.44 50.39 -30.23
C ASN A 27 -10.16 48.99 -30.83
N SER A 28 -10.77 48.66 -31.96
CA SER A 28 -10.67 47.31 -32.54
C SER A 28 -10.49 47.30 -34.06
N VAL A 29 -9.86 46.23 -34.57
CA VAL A 29 -9.80 45.92 -36.00
C VAL A 29 -10.66 44.67 -36.24
N SER A 30 -11.66 44.77 -37.11
CA SER A 30 -12.47 43.63 -37.54
C SER A 30 -12.07 43.20 -38.95
N ILE A 31 -11.81 41.92 -39.15
CA ILE A 31 -11.48 41.33 -40.45
C ILE A 31 -12.66 40.58 -41.09
N GLY A 32 -13.87 40.73 -40.53
CA GLY A 32 -15.06 40.03 -40.99
C GLY A 32 -16.33 40.59 -40.36
N ALA A 33 -17.39 39.80 -40.39
CA ALA A 33 -18.68 40.12 -39.78
C ALA A 33 -19.23 38.87 -39.06
N PRO A 34 -20.26 39.00 -38.19
CA PRO A 34 -20.95 37.84 -37.62
C PRO A 34 -21.37 36.86 -38.72
N GLY A 35 -21.01 35.57 -38.57
CA GLY A 35 -21.26 34.54 -39.58
C GLY A 35 -20.37 34.59 -40.83
N SER A 36 -19.50 35.60 -40.97
CA SER A 36 -18.55 35.75 -42.09
C SER A 36 -17.16 36.14 -41.57
N THR A 37 -16.51 35.18 -40.91
CA THR A 37 -15.15 35.35 -40.37
C THR A 37 -14.08 35.05 -41.40
N ARG A 38 -12.90 35.66 -41.26
CA ARG A 38 -11.72 35.37 -42.08
C ARG A 38 -10.60 34.78 -41.24
N GLN A 39 -9.76 33.97 -41.86
CA GLN A 39 -8.50 33.52 -41.27
C GLN A 39 -7.42 34.59 -41.52
N LEU A 40 -6.58 34.82 -40.51
CA LEU A 40 -5.35 35.58 -40.67
C LEU A 40 -4.20 34.61 -40.93
N THR A 41 -3.74 34.53 -42.17
CA THR A 41 -2.67 33.62 -42.61
C THR A 41 -1.32 34.32 -42.68
N HIS A 42 -0.23 33.55 -42.76
CA HIS A 42 1.15 34.06 -42.80
C HIS A 42 1.57 34.90 -41.57
N LEU A 43 0.99 34.61 -40.41
CA LEU A 43 1.37 35.22 -39.14
C LEU A 43 2.64 34.55 -38.57
N SER A 44 3.74 35.29 -38.57
CA SER A 44 4.97 34.91 -37.85
C SER A 44 4.70 34.73 -36.35
N ALA A 45 5.51 33.92 -35.67
CA ALA A 45 5.36 33.70 -34.24
C ALA A 45 5.55 35.02 -33.46
N GLY A 46 4.64 35.32 -32.55
CA GLY A 46 4.72 36.48 -31.68
C GLY A 46 5.91 36.38 -30.71
N THR A 47 6.53 37.52 -30.41
CA THR A 47 7.73 37.63 -29.56
C THR A 47 7.55 38.58 -28.38
N GLN A 48 6.67 39.57 -28.49
CA GLN A 48 6.31 40.50 -27.42
C GLN A 48 4.98 40.12 -26.76
N ALA A 49 4.73 40.64 -25.55
CA ALA A 49 3.54 40.29 -24.76
C ALA A 49 2.19 40.62 -25.44
N THR A 50 2.20 41.56 -26.38
CA THR A 50 1.00 42.02 -27.11
C THR A 50 0.95 41.51 -28.55
N ASP A 51 1.87 40.63 -28.96
CA ASP A 51 1.85 40.04 -30.29
C ASP A 51 0.75 38.99 -30.41
N ALA A 52 0.19 38.84 -31.61
CA ALA A 52 -0.72 37.75 -31.90
C ALA A 52 0.01 36.40 -31.87
N VAL A 53 -0.64 35.39 -31.30
CA VAL A 53 -0.14 34.01 -31.24
C VAL A 53 -0.65 33.23 -32.45
N ASN A 54 0.24 32.52 -33.14
CA ASN A 54 -0.16 31.64 -34.24
C ASN A 54 -0.40 30.19 -33.75
N VAL A 55 -0.99 29.36 -34.63
CA VAL A 55 -1.37 27.98 -34.27
C VAL A 55 -0.16 27.09 -33.94
N SER A 56 1.03 27.37 -34.48
CA SER A 56 2.23 26.56 -34.18
C SER A 56 2.71 26.77 -32.74
N GLN A 57 2.68 28.01 -32.23
CA GLN A 57 2.98 28.31 -30.82
C GLN A 57 1.99 27.61 -29.88
N LEU A 58 0.68 27.68 -30.16
CA LEU A 58 -0.34 27.00 -29.35
C LEU A 58 -0.16 25.47 -29.33
N ARG A 59 0.12 24.87 -30.50
CA ARG A 59 0.42 23.43 -30.59
C ARG A 59 1.70 23.06 -29.83
N GLY A 60 2.73 23.91 -29.86
CA GLY A 60 3.95 23.73 -29.08
C GLY A 60 3.65 23.69 -27.58
N TYR A 61 2.87 24.64 -27.09
CA TYR A 61 2.43 24.68 -25.69
C TYR A 61 1.61 23.43 -25.30
N SER A 62 0.61 23.06 -26.10
CA SER A 62 -0.21 21.87 -25.85
C SER A 62 0.62 20.58 -25.78
N ARG A 63 1.62 20.41 -26.67
CA ARG A 63 2.55 19.27 -26.60
C ARG A 63 3.37 19.26 -25.31
N SER A 64 3.86 20.42 -24.87
CA SER A 64 4.59 20.53 -23.61
C SER A 64 3.72 20.09 -22.42
N LEU A 65 2.46 20.53 -22.39
CA LEU A 65 1.52 20.15 -21.34
C LEU A 65 1.28 18.63 -21.33
N SER A 66 0.98 18.04 -22.49
CA SER A 66 0.78 16.59 -22.59
C SER A 66 2.03 15.78 -22.21
N ASN A 67 3.23 16.33 -22.42
CA ASN A 67 4.47 15.68 -21.99
C ASN A 67 4.62 15.72 -20.47
N THR A 68 4.30 16.85 -19.83
CA THR A 68 4.28 16.97 -18.37
C THR A 68 3.29 15.97 -17.75
N GLU A 69 2.06 15.89 -18.27
CA GLU A 69 1.05 14.94 -17.79
C GLU A 69 1.53 13.49 -17.88
N ARG A 70 2.17 13.10 -18.99
CA ARG A 70 2.76 11.77 -19.15
C ARG A 70 3.85 11.49 -18.13
N ASN A 71 4.72 12.46 -17.85
CA ASN A 71 5.80 12.32 -16.88
C ASN A 71 5.25 12.17 -15.45
N ASP A 72 4.24 12.96 -15.08
CA ASP A 72 3.61 12.89 -13.76
C ASP A 72 2.90 11.56 -13.53
N MET A 73 2.20 11.04 -14.55
CA MET A 73 1.58 9.72 -14.50
C MET A 73 2.61 8.59 -14.36
N GLN A 74 3.74 8.67 -15.07
CA GLN A 74 4.83 7.70 -14.93
C GLN A 74 5.44 7.73 -13.53
N ALA A 75 5.65 8.92 -12.97
CA ALA A 75 6.15 9.08 -11.60
C ALA A 75 5.16 8.52 -10.56
N ALA A 76 3.86 8.75 -10.74
CA ALA A 76 2.82 8.19 -9.88
C ALA A 76 2.77 6.66 -9.95
N ASN A 77 2.82 6.08 -11.16
CA ASN A 77 2.85 4.62 -11.34
C ASN A 77 4.09 4.00 -10.69
N ALA A 78 5.26 4.63 -10.82
CA ALA A 78 6.47 4.16 -10.16
C ALA A 78 6.37 4.18 -8.63
N ARG A 79 5.69 5.18 -8.05
CA ARG A 79 5.42 5.25 -6.60
C ARG A 79 4.45 4.16 -6.15
N LEU A 80 3.37 3.94 -6.91
CA LEU A 80 2.39 2.88 -6.61
C LEU A 80 3.01 1.48 -6.65
N ASN A 81 3.85 1.19 -7.64
CA ASN A 81 4.53 -0.10 -7.73
C ASN A 81 5.46 -0.37 -6.54
N ARG A 82 6.23 0.64 -6.10
CA ARG A 82 7.08 0.52 -4.91
C ARG A 82 6.26 0.29 -3.65
N PHE A 83 5.14 0.98 -3.51
CA PHE A 83 4.22 0.79 -2.39
C PHE A 83 3.62 -0.62 -2.39
N GLY A 84 3.19 -1.11 -3.56
CA GLY A 84 2.71 -2.48 -3.75
C GLY A 84 3.71 -3.52 -3.25
N HIS A 85 4.96 -3.45 -3.70
CA HIS A 85 6.02 -4.37 -3.24
C HIS A 85 6.34 -4.23 -1.75
N ALA A 86 6.29 -3.01 -1.20
CA ALA A 86 6.51 -2.81 0.24
C ALA A 86 5.43 -3.46 1.10
N ILE A 87 4.16 -3.38 0.66
CA ILE A 87 3.04 -4.07 1.33
C ILE A 87 3.18 -5.57 1.16
N GLU A 88 3.42 -6.07 -0.05
CA GLU A 88 3.57 -7.50 -0.32
C GLU A 88 4.65 -8.13 0.56
N GLY A 89 5.81 -7.48 0.67
CA GLY A 89 6.88 -7.93 1.56
C GLY A 89 6.51 -7.89 3.05
N ARG A 90 5.70 -6.92 3.49
CA ARG A 90 5.19 -6.86 4.87
C ARG A 90 4.17 -7.96 5.14
N VAL A 91 3.24 -8.18 4.22
CA VAL A 91 2.20 -9.22 4.32
C VAL A 91 2.85 -10.61 4.37
N ASN A 92 3.82 -10.88 3.50
CA ASN A 92 4.53 -12.16 3.49
C ASN A 92 5.28 -12.42 4.81
N ARG A 93 5.95 -11.40 5.36
CA ARG A 93 6.59 -11.51 6.68
C ARG A 93 5.60 -11.73 7.81
N LEU A 94 4.47 -11.03 7.82
CA LEU A 94 3.41 -11.24 8.81
C LEU A 94 2.82 -12.65 8.71
N GLN A 95 2.65 -13.17 7.50
CA GLN A 95 2.15 -14.53 7.30
C GLN A 95 3.13 -15.58 7.81
N GLN A 96 4.44 -15.39 7.58
CA GLN A 96 5.49 -16.24 8.12
C GLN A 96 5.50 -16.20 9.66
N GLN A 97 5.56 -14.99 10.24
CA GLN A 97 5.52 -14.81 11.69
C GLN A 97 4.28 -15.43 12.35
N MET A 98 3.09 -15.26 11.73
CA MET A 98 1.86 -15.89 12.20
C MET A 98 1.97 -17.42 12.17
N THR A 99 2.52 -17.98 11.09
CA THR A 99 2.67 -19.44 10.94
C THR A 99 3.65 -19.99 11.97
N ASP A 100 4.79 -19.32 12.18
CA ASP A 100 5.80 -19.70 13.16
C ASP A 100 5.21 -19.62 14.58
N GLN A 101 4.50 -18.53 14.90
CA GLN A 101 3.80 -18.37 16.18
C GLN A 101 2.75 -19.46 16.42
N HIS A 102 2.01 -19.86 15.38
CA HIS A 102 1.05 -20.96 15.47
C HIS A 102 1.75 -22.30 15.76
N ASN A 103 2.88 -22.57 15.12
CA ASN A 103 3.64 -23.80 15.32
C ASN A 103 4.23 -23.86 16.74
N GLU A 104 4.82 -22.76 17.21
CA GLU A 104 5.35 -22.63 18.57
C GLU A 104 4.25 -22.82 19.62
N SER A 105 3.09 -22.17 19.42
CA SER A 105 1.94 -22.32 20.31
C SER A 105 1.43 -23.76 20.36
N ASN A 106 1.33 -24.44 19.21
CA ASN A 106 0.91 -25.84 19.16
C ASN A 106 1.92 -26.76 19.85
N GLY A 107 3.22 -26.48 19.70
CA GLY A 107 4.30 -27.16 20.42
C GLY A 107 4.20 -26.99 21.93
N GLY A 108 3.90 -25.79 22.42
CA GLY A 108 3.67 -25.51 23.83
C GLY A 108 2.49 -26.30 24.41
N ILE A 109 1.36 -26.36 23.68
CA ILE A 109 0.17 -27.13 24.09
C ILE A 109 0.48 -28.63 24.11
N ALA A 110 1.15 -29.15 23.08
CA ALA A 110 1.58 -30.55 23.07
C ALA A 110 2.50 -30.85 24.27
N SER A 111 3.41 -29.95 24.60
CA SER A 111 4.36 -30.10 25.71
C SER A 111 3.65 -30.26 27.05
N VAL A 112 2.73 -29.35 27.39
CA VAL A 112 2.00 -29.42 28.66
C VAL A 112 1.05 -30.62 28.71
N THR A 113 0.51 -31.05 27.56
CA THR A 113 -0.30 -32.28 27.48
C THR A 113 0.57 -33.51 27.77
N ALA A 114 1.74 -33.60 27.15
CA ALA A 114 2.69 -34.68 27.41
C ALA A 114 3.12 -34.72 28.88
N MET A 115 3.31 -33.56 29.53
CA MET A 115 3.62 -33.47 30.95
C MET A 115 2.46 -33.92 31.85
N ALA A 116 1.22 -33.57 31.48
CA ALA A 116 0.03 -33.96 32.24
C ALA A 116 -0.22 -35.48 32.20
N ASP A 117 0.14 -36.12 31.09
CA ASP A 117 -0.03 -37.56 30.88
C ASP A 117 1.12 -38.41 31.47
N ILE A 118 2.10 -37.81 32.15
CA ILE A 118 3.19 -38.57 32.79
C ILE A 118 2.61 -39.42 33.95
N PRO A 119 2.73 -40.76 33.91
CA PRO A 119 2.27 -41.62 35.00
C PRO A 119 3.25 -41.59 36.18
N TYR A 120 2.72 -41.54 37.41
CA TYR A 120 3.48 -41.64 38.66
C TYR A 120 2.88 -42.69 39.59
N THR A 121 3.72 -43.37 40.39
CA THR A 121 3.26 -44.39 41.34
C THR A 121 3.32 -43.87 42.78
N HIS A 122 2.29 -44.17 43.58
CA HIS A 122 2.18 -43.70 44.97
C HIS A 122 2.80 -44.65 46.00
N ARG A 123 3.44 -45.74 45.55
CA ARG A 123 4.04 -46.77 46.43
C ARG A 123 5.56 -46.64 46.58
N GLN A 124 6.17 -45.70 45.86
CA GLN A 124 7.62 -45.51 45.82
C GLN A 124 7.95 -44.07 46.22
N THR A 125 8.99 -43.88 47.04
CA THR A 125 9.46 -42.55 47.45
C THR A 125 9.91 -41.69 46.28
N VAL A 126 10.38 -42.33 45.21
CA VAL A 126 10.77 -41.69 43.94
C VAL A 126 10.04 -42.40 42.82
N SER A 127 9.45 -41.66 41.90
CA SER A 127 8.99 -42.21 40.62
C SER A 127 9.39 -41.32 39.47
N VAL A 128 9.66 -41.93 38.32
CA VAL A 128 9.99 -41.24 37.07
C VAL A 128 9.06 -41.72 35.98
N GLY A 129 8.69 -40.83 35.08
CA GLY A 129 7.80 -41.14 33.99
C GLY A 129 8.14 -40.35 32.74
N VAL A 130 7.59 -40.83 31.62
CA VAL A 130 7.72 -40.23 30.30
C VAL A 130 6.31 -40.09 29.72
N GLY A 131 6.02 -38.95 29.12
CA GLY A 131 4.78 -38.69 28.41
C GLY A 131 5.06 -38.23 26.98
N VAL A 132 4.13 -38.53 26.08
CA VAL A 132 4.20 -38.08 24.68
C VAL A 132 2.84 -37.50 24.31
N ALA A 133 2.83 -36.47 23.48
CA ALA A 133 1.59 -35.89 22.99
C ALA A 133 1.73 -35.42 21.55
N ASN A 134 0.60 -35.39 20.86
CA ASN A 134 0.45 -34.77 19.56
C ASN A 134 -0.72 -33.78 19.63
N TYR A 135 -0.50 -32.56 19.15
CA TYR A 135 -1.53 -31.53 19.06
C TYR A 135 -1.39 -30.79 17.74
N GLN A 136 -2.41 -30.90 16.89
CA GLN A 136 -2.41 -30.35 15.53
C GLN A 136 -1.15 -30.77 14.75
N ASN A 137 -0.30 -29.82 14.36
CA ASN A 137 0.92 -30.04 13.59
C ASN A 137 2.19 -30.14 14.47
N ALA A 138 2.05 -30.27 15.78
CA ALA A 138 3.17 -30.40 16.70
C ALA A 138 3.12 -31.69 17.51
N ASN A 139 4.29 -32.21 17.86
CA ASN A 139 4.47 -33.34 18.77
C ASN A 139 5.42 -32.95 19.90
N ALA A 140 5.23 -33.56 21.07
CA ALA A 140 6.06 -33.30 22.24
C ALA A 140 6.40 -34.58 23.01
N LEU A 141 7.55 -34.54 23.66
CA LEU A 141 8.06 -35.54 24.58
C LEU A 141 8.30 -34.86 25.92
N ALA A 142 7.78 -35.43 27.00
CA ALA A 142 7.99 -34.96 28.36
C ALA A 142 8.62 -36.03 29.23
N VAL A 143 9.47 -35.61 30.15
CA VAL A 143 10.06 -36.44 31.20
C VAL A 143 9.81 -35.77 32.54
N GLY A 144 9.54 -36.56 33.57
CA GLY A 144 9.28 -36.00 34.88
C GLY A 144 9.59 -36.97 36.00
N ALA A 145 9.79 -36.40 37.18
CA ALA A 145 10.06 -37.11 38.42
C ALA A 145 9.11 -36.61 39.52
N GLN A 146 8.66 -37.54 40.35
CA GLN A 146 7.94 -37.26 41.58
C GLN A 146 8.78 -37.74 42.77
N TYR A 147 8.78 -36.94 43.84
CA TYR A 147 9.38 -37.26 45.12
C TYR A 147 8.35 -37.14 46.24
N GLN A 148 8.15 -38.22 47.00
CA GLN A 148 7.26 -38.25 48.15
C GLN A 148 8.03 -37.82 49.41
N VAL A 149 7.76 -36.60 49.89
CA VAL A 149 8.44 -36.01 51.06
C VAL A 149 7.92 -36.64 52.35
N THR A 150 6.61 -36.84 52.43
CA THR A 150 5.92 -37.54 53.52
C THR A 150 4.80 -38.39 52.94
N PRO A 151 4.17 -39.32 53.69
CA PRO A 151 3.03 -40.11 53.19
C PRO A 151 1.86 -39.28 52.62
N HIS A 152 1.82 -37.98 52.92
CA HIS A 152 0.77 -37.04 52.56
C HIS A 152 1.27 -35.91 51.67
N THR A 153 2.54 -35.89 51.26
CA THR A 153 3.13 -34.75 50.51
C THR A 153 4.00 -35.23 49.37
N ASP A 154 3.66 -34.80 48.17
CA ASP A 154 4.38 -35.12 46.94
C ASP A 154 4.86 -33.85 46.25
N ILE A 155 6.06 -33.90 45.67
CA ILE A 155 6.60 -32.86 44.79
C ILE A 155 6.81 -33.48 43.42
N ARG A 156 6.46 -32.76 42.36
CA ARG A 156 6.69 -33.16 40.96
C ARG A 156 7.51 -32.11 40.22
N LEU A 157 8.38 -32.60 39.35
CA LEU A 157 9.17 -31.80 38.42
C LEU A 157 9.06 -32.46 37.04
N ALA A 158 8.83 -31.69 36.00
CA ALA A 158 8.76 -32.19 34.63
C ALA A 158 9.34 -31.19 33.64
N SER A 159 9.88 -31.70 32.54
CA SER A 159 10.40 -30.96 31.40
C SER A 159 9.89 -31.59 30.12
N ALA A 160 9.61 -30.78 29.11
CA ALA A 160 9.12 -31.23 27.82
C ALA A 160 9.82 -30.50 26.68
N TRP A 161 9.99 -31.21 25.56
CA TRP A 161 10.53 -30.69 24.31
C TRP A 161 9.56 -30.98 23.18
N ASN A 162 9.40 -30.04 22.25
CA ASN A 162 8.47 -30.17 21.14
C ASN A 162 9.12 -29.94 19.77
N SER A 163 8.39 -30.29 18.72
CA SER A 163 8.82 -30.18 17.32
C SER A 163 8.94 -28.75 16.78
N ALA A 164 8.50 -27.74 17.54
CA ALA A 164 8.69 -26.34 17.22
C ALA A 164 9.90 -25.73 17.97
N GLU A 165 10.82 -26.58 18.45
CA GLU A 165 12.06 -26.23 19.16
C GLU A 165 11.85 -25.52 20.51
N GLY A 166 10.62 -25.48 21.03
CA GLY A 166 10.33 -24.95 22.36
C GLY A 166 10.55 -25.98 23.48
N ASP A 167 11.02 -25.53 24.63
CA ASP A 167 11.06 -26.29 25.88
C ASP A 167 10.07 -25.73 26.91
N VAL A 168 9.49 -26.63 27.70
CA VAL A 168 8.56 -26.27 28.79
C VAL A 168 8.99 -26.99 30.04
N VAL A 169 9.09 -26.26 31.16
CA VAL A 169 9.41 -26.83 32.47
C VAL A 169 8.29 -26.51 33.46
N GLY A 170 8.01 -27.45 34.35
CA GLY A 170 6.96 -27.32 35.35
C GLY A 170 7.31 -28.01 36.65
N ALA A 171 6.81 -27.46 37.74
CA ALA A 171 6.94 -28.01 39.09
C ALA A 171 5.62 -27.90 39.83
N GLY A 172 5.34 -28.83 40.74
CA GLY A 172 4.12 -28.81 41.55
C GLY A 172 4.29 -29.51 42.89
N ILE A 173 3.44 -29.17 43.85
CA ILE A 173 3.35 -29.83 45.15
C ILE A 173 1.90 -30.25 45.40
N ALA A 174 1.71 -31.42 46.00
CA ALA A 174 0.41 -31.93 46.41
C ALA A 174 0.44 -32.31 47.89
N TYR A 175 -0.66 -32.07 48.59
CA TYR A 175 -0.87 -32.50 49.97
C TYR A 175 -2.23 -33.20 50.08
N GLY A 176 -2.25 -34.42 50.62
CA GLY A 176 -3.47 -35.20 50.87
C GLY A 176 -3.75 -35.35 52.36
N TRP A 177 -5.03 -35.40 52.77
CA TRP A 177 -5.47 -35.64 54.15
C TRP A 177 -6.48 -36.78 54.22
#